data_AF-A0A8H6LZV1-F1
#
_entry.id   AF-A0A8H6LZV1-F1
#
_cell.length_a   1.000
_cell.length_b   1.000
_cell.length_c   1.000
_cell.angle_alpha   90.00
_cell.angle_beta   90.00
_cell.angle_gamma   90.00
#
_symmetry.space_group_name_H-M   'P 1'
#
loop_
_entity.id
_entity.type
_entity.pdbx_description
1 polymer ?
#
loop_
_entity_poly.entity_id
_entity_poly.type
_entity_poly.pdbx_seq_one_letter_code
_entity_poly.pdbx_strand_id
1 'polypeptide(L)'
;PIHGNYHGYYAKRPSPHLSDARLRLLPAGTFTNATVLDVGCNEGWVTCEIAQVYGAAKVVGIDIDESLVEAAWRRRRAVWSLQAPPTTTTLHPTGPQAAAEPNISDSPPKKKRKRTHDANPVPDLPARAYFPASCLHEFGPQPIPPSIQGEVQGERGSGRGKTAFPHNVSFRAADWTATDIPEDKAGYHIVVAFSLTKWIHLHTLDTGLTVFFQKLHRVLRPGGTLVLEPQPWESYTKARRMSTTLKENYSKLLLRPERFGEVLREVGFAGPVRMGCGGEGGEYFLALLASVGFGFYSLGA
;
A
#
# COMPACT_ATOMS: atom_id res chain seq x y z
N PRO A 1 -4.89 -13.75 -17.26
CA PRO A 1 -4.42 -14.13 -15.91
C PRO A 1 -5.57 -14.65 -15.03
N ILE A 2 -5.53 -15.93 -14.62
CA ILE A 2 -6.63 -16.60 -13.90
C ILE A 2 -6.77 -16.12 -12.45
N HIS A 3 -5.69 -15.63 -11.82
CA HIS A 3 -5.69 -15.11 -10.45
C HIS A 3 -5.86 -13.59 -10.37
N GLY A 4 -6.11 -12.91 -11.50
CA GLY A 4 -6.14 -11.44 -11.54
C GLY A 4 -4.77 -10.77 -11.51
N ASN A 5 -3.71 -11.54 -11.71
CA ASN A 5 -2.33 -11.12 -11.90
C ASN A 5 -2.14 -10.38 -13.25
N TYR A 6 -2.77 -9.20 -13.39
CA TYR A 6 -2.63 -8.38 -14.58
C TYR A 6 -1.31 -7.59 -14.55
N HIS A 7 -0.47 -7.77 -15.57
CA HIS A 7 0.64 -6.86 -15.84
C HIS A 7 0.12 -5.47 -16.22
N GLY A 8 0.80 -4.41 -15.78
CA GLY A 8 0.39 -3.05 -16.02
C GLY A 8 -0.97 -2.69 -15.42
N TYR A 9 -1.39 -3.37 -14.34
CA TYR A 9 -2.65 -3.06 -13.63
C TYR A 9 -2.74 -1.57 -13.26
N TYR A 10 -1.60 -0.99 -12.87
CA TYR A 10 -1.47 0.42 -12.52
C TYR A 10 -1.11 1.33 -13.71
N ALA A 11 -0.83 0.79 -14.90
CA ALA A 11 -0.39 1.57 -16.07
C ALA A 11 -1.50 2.48 -16.65
N LYS A 12 -2.77 2.19 -16.34
CA LYS A 12 -3.92 3.02 -16.76
C LYS A 12 -4.13 4.26 -15.89
N ARG A 13 -3.32 4.45 -14.84
CA ARG A 13 -3.50 5.56 -13.91
C ARG A 13 -2.83 6.83 -14.45
N PRO A 14 -3.49 7.99 -14.33
CA PRO A 14 -2.95 9.24 -14.83
C PRO A 14 -1.70 9.61 -14.02
N SER A 15 -0.54 9.52 -14.70
CA SER A 15 0.79 9.90 -14.25
C SER A 15 1.42 9.05 -13.12
N PRO A 16 2.68 8.58 -13.28
CA PRO A 16 3.44 7.89 -12.22
C PRO A 16 3.73 8.78 -11.00
N HIS A 17 3.38 10.07 -11.05
CA HIS A 17 3.57 11.04 -9.98
C HIS A 17 2.32 11.22 -9.11
N LEU A 18 1.15 10.74 -9.53
CA LEU A 18 -0.07 10.88 -8.78
C LEU A 18 -0.15 9.80 -7.69
N SER A 19 -0.40 10.23 -6.45
CA SER A 19 -0.63 9.32 -5.33
C SER A 19 -1.86 8.44 -5.58
N ASP A 20 -1.75 7.14 -5.26
CA ASP A 20 -2.87 6.20 -5.29
C ASP A 20 -4.07 6.83 -4.55
N ALA A 21 -5.18 6.99 -5.28
CA ALA A 21 -6.40 7.62 -4.76
C ALA A 21 -6.93 6.89 -3.52
N ARG A 22 -6.67 5.59 -3.39
CA ARG A 22 -7.06 4.77 -2.24
C ARG A 22 -6.28 5.14 -0.99
N LEU A 23 -4.99 5.43 -1.11
CA LEU A 23 -4.17 5.85 0.04
C LEU A 23 -4.57 7.24 0.55
N ARG A 24 -5.03 8.12 -0.34
CA ARG A 24 -5.48 9.48 0.00
C ARG A 24 -6.78 9.52 0.81
N LEU A 25 -7.55 8.44 0.82
CA LEU A 25 -8.77 8.33 1.62
C LEU A 25 -8.48 8.02 3.09
N LEU A 26 -7.26 7.59 3.41
CA LEU A 26 -6.88 7.24 4.77
C LEU A 26 -6.51 8.49 5.58
N PRO A 27 -6.74 8.50 6.89
CA PRO A 27 -6.33 9.60 7.76
C PRO A 27 -4.83 9.88 7.62
N ALA A 28 -4.45 11.15 7.71
CA ALA A 28 -3.04 11.52 7.72
C ALA A 28 -2.30 10.80 8.86
N GLY A 29 -1.08 10.35 8.58
CA GLY A 29 -0.26 9.62 9.56
C GLY A 29 -0.61 8.14 9.75
N THR A 30 -1.62 7.60 9.05
CA THR A 30 -2.01 6.18 9.15
C THR A 30 -0.81 5.23 9.12
N PHE A 31 0.12 5.42 8.17
CA PHE A 31 1.27 4.52 8.03
C PHE A 31 2.54 4.98 8.75
N THR A 32 2.52 6.10 9.48
CA THR A 32 3.73 6.65 10.10
C THR A 32 4.31 5.69 11.14
N ASN A 33 5.59 5.34 10.98
CA ASN A 33 6.31 4.33 11.77
C ASN A 33 5.65 2.94 11.81
N ALA A 34 4.72 2.65 10.90
CA ALA A 34 3.98 1.40 10.88
C ALA A 34 4.78 0.25 10.26
N THR A 35 4.38 -0.97 10.62
CA THR A 35 4.79 -2.23 9.97
C THR A 35 3.59 -2.64 9.15
N VAL A 36 3.75 -2.69 7.83
CA VAL A 36 2.67 -2.83 6.87
C VAL A 36 2.85 -4.11 6.08
N LEU A 37 1.76 -4.84 5.89
CA LEU A 37 1.66 -5.94 4.92
C LEU A 37 0.74 -5.50 3.78
N ASP A 38 1.18 -5.70 2.53
CA ASP A 38 0.40 -5.47 1.31
C ASP A 38 0.17 -6.79 0.59
N VAL A 39 -1.05 -7.33 0.70
CA VAL A 39 -1.43 -8.64 0.14
C VAL A 39 -1.98 -8.46 -1.27
N GLY A 40 -1.36 -9.12 -2.24
CA GLY A 40 -1.60 -8.91 -3.67
C GLY A 40 -0.93 -7.65 -4.17
N CYS A 41 0.35 -7.46 -3.84
CA CYS A 41 1.08 -6.23 -4.12
C CYS A 41 1.27 -5.95 -5.62
N ASN A 42 1.04 -6.93 -6.49
CA ASN A 42 1.26 -6.86 -7.93
C ASN A 42 2.68 -6.33 -8.21
N GLU A 43 2.84 -5.36 -9.12
CA GLU A 43 4.13 -4.74 -9.46
C GLU A 43 4.63 -3.73 -8.41
N GLY A 44 4.07 -3.73 -7.19
CA GLY A 44 4.58 -2.98 -6.05
C GLY A 44 4.33 -1.48 -6.06
N TRP A 45 3.41 -0.98 -6.88
CA TRP A 45 3.13 0.47 -6.98
C TRP A 45 2.67 1.07 -5.65
N VAL A 46 1.63 0.48 -5.05
CA VAL A 46 1.10 0.89 -3.74
C VAL A 46 2.13 0.65 -2.64
N THR A 47 2.76 -0.52 -2.66
CA THR A 47 3.72 -0.95 -1.65
C THR A 47 4.90 0.02 -1.56
N CYS A 48 5.51 0.38 -2.70
CA CYS A 48 6.56 1.37 -2.77
C CYS A 48 6.07 2.76 -2.35
N GLU A 49 4.81 3.10 -2.66
CA GLU A 49 4.25 4.38 -2.29
C GLU A 49 4.12 4.53 -0.76
N ILE A 50 3.58 3.52 -0.09
CA ILE A 50 3.47 3.46 1.37
C ILE A 50 4.86 3.59 2.01
N ALA A 51 5.85 2.86 1.48
CA ALA A 51 7.20 2.83 2.01
C ALA A 51 7.98 4.15 1.81
N GLN A 52 7.84 4.78 0.64
CA GLN A 52 8.61 5.98 0.29
C GLN A 52 8.03 7.26 0.89
N VAL A 53 6.71 7.33 1.07
CA VAL A 53 6.02 8.61 1.31
C VAL A 53 5.17 8.64 2.55
N TYR A 54 4.49 7.55 2.88
CA TYR A 54 3.56 7.56 4.01
C TYR A 54 4.26 7.26 5.35
N GLY A 55 5.59 7.19 5.36
CA GLY A 55 6.41 7.12 6.56
C GLY A 55 6.41 5.75 7.24
N ALA A 56 6.07 4.68 6.53
CA ALA A 56 6.11 3.33 7.08
C ALA A 56 7.54 2.92 7.46
N ALA A 57 7.71 2.34 8.65
CA ALA A 57 9.00 1.84 9.12
C ALA A 57 9.38 0.52 8.44
N LYS A 58 8.39 -0.28 8.05
CA LYS A 58 8.58 -1.53 7.29
C LYS A 58 7.35 -1.84 6.46
N VAL A 59 7.53 -2.24 5.21
CA VAL A 59 6.47 -2.67 4.28
C VAL A 59 6.87 -3.98 3.63
N VAL A 60 6.00 -4.99 3.70
CA VAL A 60 6.16 -6.28 3.03
C VAL A 60 5.08 -6.40 1.98
N GLY A 61 5.46 -6.46 0.70
CA GLY A 61 4.55 -6.79 -0.39
C GLY A 61 4.57 -8.28 -0.69
N ILE A 62 3.41 -8.90 -0.86
CA ILE A 62 3.30 -10.30 -1.27
C ILE A 62 2.40 -10.41 -2.49
N ASP A 63 2.84 -11.18 -3.48
CA ASP A 63 1.98 -11.60 -4.58
C ASP A 63 2.18 -13.10 -4.85
N ILE A 64 1.19 -13.74 -5.45
CA ILE A 64 1.28 -15.16 -5.82
C ILE A 64 2.14 -15.35 -7.08
N ASP A 65 2.25 -14.32 -7.92
CA ASP A 65 2.98 -14.36 -9.18
C ASP A 65 4.42 -13.86 -9.01
N GLU A 66 5.38 -14.77 -9.17
CA GLU A 66 6.81 -14.46 -9.04
C GLU A 66 7.27 -13.38 -10.03
N SER A 67 6.73 -13.37 -11.26
CA SER A 67 7.11 -12.36 -12.27
C SER A 67 6.63 -10.94 -11.88
N LEU A 68 5.48 -10.84 -11.20
CA LEU A 68 5.00 -9.57 -10.65
C LEU A 68 5.86 -9.12 -9.47
N VAL A 69 6.31 -10.06 -8.63
CA VAL A 69 7.24 -9.78 -7.53
C VAL A 69 8.61 -9.30 -8.05
N GLU A 70 9.12 -9.90 -9.11
CA GLU A 70 10.32 -9.41 -9.80
C GLU A 70 10.12 -8.00 -10.38
N ALA A 71 8.94 -7.73 -10.95
CA ALA A 71 8.57 -6.38 -11.38
C ALA A 71 8.49 -5.39 -10.20
N ALA A 72 8.01 -5.81 -9.04
CA ALA A 72 7.98 -5.01 -7.81
C ALA A 72 9.38 -4.69 -7.28
N TRP A 73 10.32 -5.65 -7.34
CA TRP A 73 11.72 -5.38 -7.03
C TRP A 73 12.37 -4.39 -8.00
N ARG A 74 12.03 -4.48 -9.30
CA ARG A 74 12.46 -3.48 -10.31
C ARG A 74 11.84 -2.11 -10.04
N ARG A 75 10.55 -2.06 -9.68
CA ARG A 75 9.82 -0.83 -9.30
C ARG A 75 10.51 -0.12 -8.15
N ARG A 76 10.89 -0.85 -7.09
CA ARG A 76 11.64 -0.29 -5.96
C ARG A 76 12.91 0.42 -6.41
N ARG A 77 13.71 -0.23 -7.25
CA ARG A 77 14.95 0.37 -7.79
C ARG A 77 14.68 1.59 -8.66
N ALA A 78 13.66 1.53 -9.53
CA ALA A 78 13.26 2.64 -10.37
C ALA A 78 12.84 3.86 -9.54
N VAL A 79 11.96 3.65 -8.55
CA VAL A 79 11.46 4.71 -7.65
C VAL A 79 12.60 5.32 -6.81
N TRP A 80 13.54 4.50 -6.34
CA TRP A 80 14.77 4.96 -5.67
C TRP A 80 15.64 5.83 -6.59
N SER A 81 15.71 5.50 -7.87
CA SER A 81 16.57 6.22 -8.83
C SER A 81 16.01 7.58 -9.25
N LEU A 82 14.71 7.81 -9.03
CA LEU A 82 14.02 9.03 -9.48
C LEU A 82 13.82 10.07 -8.37
N GLN A 83 14.14 9.72 -7.13
CA GLN A 83 13.95 10.63 -6.00
C GLN A 83 15.08 11.65 -5.89
N ALA A 84 14.81 12.77 -5.20
CA ALA A 84 15.83 13.75 -4.88
C ALA A 84 16.92 13.14 -3.97
N PRO A 85 18.19 13.58 -4.09
CA PRO A 85 19.22 13.28 -3.12
C PRO A 85 18.74 13.62 -1.70
N PRO A 86 19.14 12.85 -0.66
CA PRO A 86 18.89 13.25 0.72
C PRO A 86 19.43 14.66 0.92
N THR A 87 18.64 15.55 1.52
CA THR A 87 19.11 16.90 1.85
C THR A 87 20.22 16.75 2.89
N THR A 88 21.47 16.80 2.44
CA THR A 88 22.60 16.96 3.36
C THR A 88 22.39 18.31 4.02
N THR A 89 22.07 18.35 5.31
CA THR A 89 22.26 19.55 6.10
C THR A 89 23.76 19.81 6.16
N THR A 90 24.32 20.34 5.08
CA THR A 90 25.64 20.96 5.14
C THR A 90 25.46 22.19 6.01
N LEU A 91 25.81 22.06 7.29
CA LEU A 91 26.33 23.17 8.05
C LEU A 91 27.57 23.66 7.28
N HIS A 92 27.40 24.62 6.39
CA HIS A 92 28.50 25.41 5.88
C HIS A 92 28.25 26.89 6.25
N PRO A 93 29.31 27.59 6.70
CA PRO A 93 29.22 28.90 7.28
C PRO A 93 28.85 29.94 6.23
N THR A 94 28.12 30.95 6.68
CA THR A 94 27.72 32.16 5.96
C THR A 94 28.77 32.66 4.96
N GLY A 95 28.40 32.69 3.68
CA GLY A 95 29.11 33.36 2.57
C GLY A 95 28.10 33.93 1.58
N PRO A 96 28.40 35.05 0.88
CA PRO A 96 27.44 36.10 0.59
C PRO A 96 26.41 35.76 -0.50
N GLN A 97 25.21 36.29 -0.29
CA GLN A 97 24.03 36.22 -1.16
C GLN A 97 24.37 36.57 -2.62
N ALA A 98 24.17 35.61 -3.52
CA ALA A 98 24.08 35.88 -4.96
C ALA A 98 22.69 36.44 -5.29
N ALA A 99 22.70 37.49 -6.10
CA ALA A 99 21.62 38.41 -6.36
C ALA A 99 20.36 37.78 -7.00
N ALA A 100 19.22 38.41 -6.71
CA ALA A 100 17.92 38.14 -7.29
C ALA A 100 17.90 38.31 -8.82
N GLU A 101 17.32 37.34 -9.52
CA GLU A 101 16.92 37.50 -10.92
C GLU A 101 15.57 38.23 -11.04
N PRO A 102 15.35 39.03 -12.11
CA PRO A 102 14.17 39.87 -12.24
C PRO A 102 12.94 39.10 -12.74
N ASN A 103 11.79 39.37 -12.10
CA ASN A 103 10.46 38.95 -12.55
C ASN A 103 10.10 39.60 -13.90
N ILE A 104 9.88 38.79 -14.93
CA ILE A 104 9.07 39.18 -16.10
C ILE A 104 7.71 38.48 -15.98
N SER A 105 6.71 39.25 -15.57
CA SER A 105 5.31 38.84 -15.52
C SER A 105 4.67 39.05 -16.89
N ASP A 106 4.27 37.96 -17.55
CA ASP A 106 3.16 38.05 -18.49
C ASP A 106 2.35 36.76 -18.51
N SER A 107 1.10 36.83 -18.06
CA SER A 107 0.13 35.74 -18.17
C SER A 107 -1.31 36.29 -18.10
N PRO A 108 -2.21 35.88 -19.01
CA PRO A 108 -3.59 36.38 -19.11
C PRO A 108 -4.52 35.76 -18.03
N PRO A 109 -5.75 36.29 -17.82
CA PRO A 109 -6.46 36.11 -16.56
C PRO A 109 -7.03 34.70 -16.39
N LYS A 110 -6.81 34.12 -15.20
CA LYS A 110 -7.31 32.80 -14.79
C LYS A 110 -8.83 32.85 -14.56
N LYS A 111 -9.60 32.08 -15.34
CA LYS A 111 -11.00 31.73 -15.02
C LYS A 111 -11.03 30.92 -13.72
N LYS A 112 -11.80 31.40 -12.72
CA LYS A 112 -12.08 30.71 -11.45
C LYS A 112 -12.66 29.31 -11.72
N ARG A 113 -11.88 28.25 -11.47
CA ARG A 113 -12.42 26.90 -11.31
C ARG A 113 -12.83 26.70 -9.85
N LYS A 114 -14.09 26.31 -9.68
CA LYS A 114 -14.79 26.01 -8.43
C LYS A 114 -14.02 24.95 -7.63
N ARG A 115 -13.59 25.27 -6.41
CA ARG A 115 -13.03 24.32 -5.43
C ARG A 115 -14.11 23.29 -5.09
N THR A 116 -13.82 22.02 -5.32
CA THR A 116 -14.56 20.90 -4.75
C THR A 116 -13.84 20.44 -3.47
N HIS A 117 -14.65 20.18 -2.45
CA HIS A 117 -14.27 19.85 -1.07
C HIS A 117 -13.44 18.57 -0.92
N ASP A 118 -12.61 18.60 0.13
CA ASP A 118 -12.04 17.52 0.94
C ASP A 118 -11.12 16.47 0.30
N ALA A 119 -9.83 16.79 0.24
CA ALA A 119 -8.74 15.82 0.28
C ALA A 119 -7.72 16.28 1.33
N ASN A 120 -7.28 15.36 2.21
CA ASN A 120 -6.21 15.63 3.16
C ASN A 120 -4.96 16.15 2.41
N PRO A 121 -4.21 17.12 2.98
CA PRO A 121 -2.97 17.58 2.36
C PRO A 121 -2.01 16.41 2.21
N VAL A 122 -1.46 16.25 1.01
CA VAL A 122 -0.41 15.27 0.73
C VAL A 122 0.81 15.67 1.57
N PRO A 123 1.45 14.73 2.32
CA PRO A 123 2.72 15.02 2.99
C PRO A 123 3.71 15.59 1.98
N ASP A 124 4.59 16.53 2.38
CA ASP A 124 5.65 17.07 1.51
C ASP A 124 6.43 15.90 0.90
N LEU A 125 6.12 15.62 -0.36
CA LEU A 125 6.70 14.49 -1.08
C LEU A 125 8.17 14.83 -1.34
N PRO A 126 9.15 13.97 -1.01
CA PRO A 126 10.44 14.06 -1.68
C PRO A 126 10.15 14.04 -3.17
N ALA A 127 10.72 14.96 -3.95
CA ALA A 127 10.37 15.14 -5.35
C ALA A 127 10.46 13.80 -6.08
N ARG A 128 9.31 13.14 -6.31
CA ARG A 128 9.16 11.76 -6.83
C ARG A 128 9.64 11.60 -8.29
N ALA A 129 10.20 12.67 -8.83
CA ALA A 129 10.61 12.87 -10.22
C ALA A 129 11.73 13.93 -10.28
N TYR A 130 12.64 13.89 -9.30
CA TYR A 130 13.80 14.79 -9.31
C TYR A 130 14.66 14.52 -10.53
N PHE A 131 14.98 13.25 -10.78
CA PHE A 131 15.60 12.83 -12.03
C PHE A 131 14.53 12.54 -13.08
N PRO A 132 14.70 13.03 -14.32
CA PRO A 132 13.85 12.63 -15.44
C PRO A 132 13.85 11.10 -15.65
N ALA A 133 12.72 10.57 -16.12
CA ALA A 133 12.63 9.14 -16.44
C ALA A 133 13.68 8.69 -17.49
N SER A 134 14.11 9.60 -18.37
CA SER A 134 15.18 9.34 -19.35
C SER A 134 16.49 8.92 -18.69
N CYS A 135 16.83 9.45 -17.50
CA CYS A 135 18.06 9.06 -16.81
C CYS A 135 18.06 7.57 -16.44
N LEU A 136 16.91 7.02 -16.02
CA LEU A 136 16.78 5.59 -15.74
C LEU A 136 16.93 4.74 -17.01
N HIS A 137 16.47 5.26 -18.16
CA HIS A 137 16.60 4.57 -19.44
C HIS A 137 18.04 4.59 -19.98
N GLU A 138 18.73 5.71 -19.85
CA GLU A 138 20.08 5.92 -20.38
C GLU A 138 21.17 5.31 -19.50
N PHE A 139 21.04 5.45 -18.18
CA PHE A 139 22.09 5.04 -17.22
C PHE A 139 21.71 3.80 -16.40
N GLY A 140 20.48 3.31 -16.53
CA GLY A 140 19.96 2.26 -15.66
C GLY A 140 19.65 2.77 -14.23
N PRO A 141 19.21 1.86 -13.34
CA PRO A 141 18.87 2.24 -11.97
C PRO A 141 20.12 2.57 -11.15
N GLN A 142 20.00 3.59 -10.30
CA GLN A 142 21.00 3.94 -9.31
C GLN A 142 21.26 2.76 -8.36
N PRO A 143 22.52 2.53 -7.94
CA PRO A 143 22.82 1.54 -6.92
C PRO A 143 22.11 1.90 -5.60
N ILE A 144 21.63 0.87 -4.90
CA ILE A 144 21.12 1.03 -3.54
C ILE A 144 22.31 0.85 -2.60
N PRO A 145 22.75 1.90 -1.88
CA PRO A 145 23.86 1.77 -0.93
C PRO A 145 23.48 0.80 0.20
N PRO A 146 24.44 0.13 0.86
CA PRO A 146 24.14 -0.66 2.05
C PRO A 146 23.48 0.21 3.12
N SER A 147 22.52 -0.35 3.86
CA SER A 147 21.98 0.32 5.05
C SER A 147 23.07 0.38 6.13
N ILE A 148 23.80 1.48 6.23
CA ILE A 148 24.81 1.68 7.28
C ILE A 148 24.09 1.78 8.64
N GLN A 149 24.31 0.81 9.53
CA GLN A 149 24.10 0.98 10.97
C GLN A 149 25.34 1.70 11.50
N GLY A 150 25.29 3.03 11.57
CA GLY A 150 26.40 3.80 12.13
C GLY A 150 26.21 3.99 13.63
N GLU A 151 26.87 3.16 14.45
CA GLU A 151 27.50 3.69 15.66
C GLU A 151 28.58 4.67 15.20
N VAL A 152 28.20 5.93 14.97
CA VAL A 152 29.18 7.02 15.03
C VAL A 152 29.40 7.24 16.52
N GLN A 153 30.56 6.85 17.03
CA GLN A 153 30.97 7.19 18.39
C GLN A 153 30.84 8.72 18.57
N GLY A 154 29.83 9.15 19.32
CA GLY A 154 29.67 10.55 19.74
C GLY A 154 28.35 11.23 19.36
N GLU A 155 27.60 10.73 18.36
CA GLU A 155 26.28 11.30 18.03
C GLU A 155 25.25 10.18 17.94
N ARG A 156 24.10 10.35 18.62
CA ARG A 156 22.95 9.44 18.49
C ARG A 156 22.39 9.53 17.08
N GLY A 157 23.06 8.92 16.11
CA GLY A 157 22.55 8.69 14.77
C GLY A 157 21.28 7.87 14.89
N SER A 158 20.13 8.48 14.60
CA SER A 158 18.86 7.76 14.57
C SER A 158 19.01 6.52 13.68
N GLY A 159 18.54 5.35 14.11
CA GLY A 159 18.58 4.08 13.35
C GLY A 159 17.78 4.06 12.04
N ARG A 160 17.72 5.19 11.33
CA ARG A 160 16.94 5.49 10.11
C ARG A 160 17.36 4.66 8.89
N GLY A 161 18.55 4.07 8.84
CA GLY A 161 19.04 3.37 7.65
C GLY A 161 18.15 2.19 7.21
N LYS A 162 17.69 1.36 8.16
CA LYS A 162 16.83 0.20 7.86
C LYS A 162 15.35 0.56 7.72
N THR A 163 14.93 1.68 8.30
CA THR A 163 13.53 2.11 8.35
C THR A 163 13.19 3.18 7.31
N ALA A 164 14.17 3.60 6.50
CA ALA A 164 13.99 4.49 5.37
C ALA A 164 13.93 3.72 4.04
N PHE A 165 13.24 4.30 3.06
CA PHE A 165 13.24 3.81 1.69
C PHE A 165 14.66 3.91 1.08
N PRO A 166 15.16 2.87 0.39
CA PRO A 166 14.46 1.71 -0.15
C PRO A 166 14.66 0.44 0.70
N HIS A 167 15.20 0.58 1.92
CA HIS A 167 15.53 -0.53 2.82
C HIS A 167 14.33 -1.01 3.64
N ASN A 168 13.35 -0.13 3.85
CA ASN A 168 12.13 -0.43 4.58
C ASN A 168 11.09 -1.23 3.77
N VAL A 169 11.38 -1.63 2.53
CA VAL A 169 10.44 -2.39 1.69
C VAL A 169 11.05 -3.67 1.15
N SER A 170 10.29 -4.76 1.25
CA SER A 170 10.65 -6.08 0.72
C SER A 170 9.46 -6.75 0.01
N PHE A 171 9.75 -7.66 -0.92
CA PHE A 171 8.73 -8.40 -1.65
C PHE A 171 8.93 -9.91 -1.58
N ARG A 172 7.83 -10.68 -1.59
CA ARG A 172 7.83 -12.15 -1.59
C ARG A 172 6.83 -12.71 -2.60
N ALA A 173 7.23 -13.75 -3.30
CA ALA A 173 6.32 -14.60 -4.07
C ALA A 173 5.81 -15.70 -3.13
N ALA A 174 4.51 -15.75 -2.89
CA ALA A 174 3.88 -16.77 -2.06
C ALA A 174 2.38 -16.86 -2.32
N ASP A 175 1.83 -18.07 -2.28
CA ASP A 175 0.41 -18.25 -1.98
C ASP A 175 0.19 -18.01 -0.49
N TRP A 176 0.06 -16.73 -0.13
CA TRP A 176 -0.09 -16.31 1.27
C TRP A 176 -1.41 -16.77 1.89
N THR A 177 -2.41 -17.16 1.08
CA THR A 177 -3.65 -17.73 1.64
C THR A 177 -3.40 -19.10 2.25
N ALA A 178 -2.45 -19.86 1.69
CA ALA A 178 -2.11 -21.22 2.12
C ALA A 178 -0.84 -21.30 2.98
N THR A 179 0.03 -20.29 2.94
CA THR A 179 1.38 -20.36 3.55
C THR A 179 1.71 -19.17 4.44
N ASP A 180 2.37 -19.43 5.58
CA ASP A 180 2.88 -18.38 6.48
C ASP A 180 4.29 -17.95 6.06
N ILE A 181 4.60 -16.66 6.21
CA ILE A 181 5.95 -16.12 5.97
C ILE A 181 6.63 -15.76 7.29
N PRO A 182 7.98 -15.74 7.36
CA PRO A 182 8.70 -15.44 8.60
C PRO A 182 8.30 -14.11 9.25
N GLU A 183 7.97 -13.10 8.45
CA GLU A 183 7.58 -11.76 8.90
C GLU A 183 6.25 -11.74 9.65
N ASP A 184 5.35 -12.71 9.40
CA ASP A 184 4.04 -12.79 10.05
C ASP A 184 4.18 -12.96 11.57
N LYS A 185 5.27 -13.58 12.02
CA LYS A 185 5.55 -13.81 13.46
C LYS A 185 5.69 -12.51 14.26
N ALA A 186 6.14 -11.42 13.62
CA ALA A 186 6.32 -10.14 14.30
C ALA A 186 5.02 -9.32 14.39
N GLY A 187 3.98 -9.73 13.66
CA GLY A 187 2.72 -9.03 13.51
C GLY A 187 2.84 -7.68 12.80
N TYR A 188 1.70 -7.21 12.27
CA TYR A 188 1.61 -5.97 11.52
C TYR A 188 0.78 -4.92 12.27
N HIS A 189 1.16 -3.66 12.13
CA HIS A 189 0.32 -2.54 12.54
C HIS A 189 -0.83 -2.36 11.53
N ILE A 190 -0.55 -2.58 10.25
CA ILE A 190 -1.51 -2.40 9.17
C ILE A 190 -1.39 -3.56 8.18
N VAL A 191 -2.53 -4.09 7.74
CA VAL A 191 -2.59 -4.96 6.56
C VAL A 191 -3.46 -4.27 5.52
N VAL A 192 -2.94 -4.09 4.31
CA VAL A 192 -3.73 -3.63 3.16
C VAL A 192 -4.01 -4.82 2.25
N ALA A 193 -5.26 -4.94 1.81
CA ALA A 193 -5.73 -5.99 0.92
C ALA A 193 -6.65 -5.36 -0.12
N PHE A 194 -6.06 -4.91 -1.21
CA PHE A 194 -6.79 -4.15 -2.22
C PHE A 194 -7.15 -4.99 -3.43
N SER A 195 -8.42 -5.01 -3.80
CA SER A 195 -8.89 -5.68 -5.03
C SER A 195 -8.43 -7.15 -5.12
N LEU A 196 -8.48 -7.89 -4.00
CA LEU A 196 -8.02 -9.27 -3.92
C LEU A 196 -9.15 -10.27 -3.58
N THR A 197 -10.13 -9.85 -2.78
CA THR A 197 -11.15 -10.75 -2.20
C THR A 197 -11.92 -11.54 -3.24
N LYS A 198 -12.25 -10.94 -4.39
CA LYS A 198 -12.88 -11.67 -5.50
C LYS A 198 -12.08 -12.87 -5.97
N TRP A 199 -10.77 -12.68 -6.16
CA TRP A 199 -9.92 -13.73 -6.70
C TRP A 199 -9.78 -14.87 -5.71
N ILE A 200 -9.58 -14.57 -4.42
CA ILE A 200 -9.61 -15.59 -3.36
C ILE A 200 -10.95 -16.31 -3.39
N HIS A 201 -12.06 -15.56 -3.33
CA HIS A 201 -13.41 -16.12 -3.22
C HIS A 201 -13.76 -17.06 -4.38
N LEU A 202 -13.40 -16.70 -5.62
CA LEU A 202 -13.64 -17.56 -6.78
C LEU A 202 -12.76 -18.81 -6.82
N HIS A 203 -11.57 -18.80 -6.23
CA HIS A 203 -10.67 -19.96 -6.21
C HIS A 203 -10.91 -20.88 -5.03
N THR A 204 -11.28 -20.33 -3.88
CA THR A 204 -11.29 -21.07 -2.59
C THR A 204 -12.68 -21.12 -1.93
N LEU A 205 -13.71 -20.60 -2.61
CA LEU A 205 -15.10 -20.54 -2.16
C LEU A 205 -15.26 -19.72 -0.86
N ASP A 206 -16.48 -19.69 -0.32
CA ASP A 206 -16.83 -18.96 0.91
C ASP A 206 -15.92 -19.36 2.09
N THR A 207 -15.61 -20.66 2.21
CA THR A 207 -14.75 -21.19 3.27
C THR A 207 -13.34 -20.62 3.18
N GLY A 208 -12.72 -20.63 2.00
CA GLY A 208 -11.36 -20.14 1.86
C GLY A 208 -11.26 -18.62 2.01
N LEU A 209 -12.29 -17.86 1.60
CA LEU A 209 -12.34 -16.43 1.90
C LEU A 209 -12.46 -16.16 3.40
N THR A 210 -13.23 -16.98 4.12
CA THR A 210 -13.38 -16.87 5.58
C THR A 210 -12.06 -17.18 6.30
N VAL A 211 -11.35 -18.23 5.88
CA VAL A 211 -9.99 -18.57 6.38
C VAL A 211 -9.01 -17.42 6.08
N PHE A 212 -9.11 -16.78 4.92
CA PHE A 212 -8.32 -15.59 4.62
C PHE A 212 -8.61 -14.43 5.58
N PHE A 213 -9.88 -14.13 5.88
CA PHE A 213 -10.23 -13.11 6.88
C PHE A 213 -9.69 -13.44 8.28
N GLN A 214 -9.76 -14.71 8.70
CA GLN A 214 -9.17 -15.17 9.96
C GLN A 214 -7.65 -14.96 9.99
N LYS A 215 -6.97 -15.25 8.87
CA LYS A 215 -5.53 -15.03 8.74
C LYS A 215 -5.16 -13.55 8.81
N LEU A 216 -5.92 -12.67 8.13
CA LEU A 216 -5.74 -11.22 8.22
C LEU A 216 -5.81 -10.73 9.68
N HIS A 217 -6.78 -11.22 10.45
CA HIS A 217 -6.90 -10.89 11.88
C HIS A 217 -5.71 -11.40 12.68
N ARG A 218 -5.32 -12.67 12.49
CA ARG A 218 -4.23 -13.33 13.22
C ARG A 218 -2.88 -12.61 13.08
N VAL A 219 -2.58 -12.06 11.90
CA VAL A 219 -1.30 -11.38 11.66
C VAL A 219 -1.29 -9.92 12.10
N LEU A 220 -2.44 -9.34 12.43
CA LEU A 220 -2.50 -7.99 12.99
C LEU A 220 -2.14 -8.02 14.47
N ARG A 221 -1.40 -7.01 14.90
CA ARG A 221 -1.18 -6.73 16.33
C ARG A 221 -2.50 -6.30 16.97
N PRO A 222 -2.66 -6.42 18.30
CA PRO A 222 -3.76 -5.78 19.01
C PRO A 222 -3.82 -4.27 18.67
N GLY A 223 -5.01 -3.79 18.27
CA GLY A 223 -5.19 -2.41 17.80
C GLY A 223 -4.70 -2.13 16.37
N GLY A 224 -4.24 -3.15 15.64
CA GLY A 224 -3.84 -3.05 14.24
C GLY A 224 -5.04 -2.77 13.33
N THR A 225 -4.78 -2.30 12.11
CA THR A 225 -5.83 -1.93 11.15
C THR A 225 -5.77 -2.78 9.89
N LEU A 226 -6.90 -3.37 9.51
CA LEU A 226 -7.12 -3.93 8.18
C LEU A 226 -7.69 -2.83 7.27
N VAL A 227 -7.06 -2.60 6.13
CA VAL A 227 -7.61 -1.77 5.06
C VAL A 227 -7.97 -2.67 3.88
N LEU A 228 -9.27 -2.90 3.69
CA LEU A 228 -9.80 -3.84 2.72
C LEU A 228 -10.60 -3.09 1.63
N GLU A 229 -10.30 -3.39 0.37
CA GLU A 229 -11.09 -2.97 -0.79
C GLU A 229 -11.67 -4.23 -1.45
N PRO A 230 -12.90 -4.66 -1.10
CA PRO A 230 -13.58 -5.72 -1.80
C PRO A 230 -14.06 -5.25 -3.18
N GLN A 231 -14.09 -6.16 -4.16
CA GLN A 231 -14.70 -5.85 -5.45
C GLN A 231 -16.18 -6.18 -5.45
N PRO A 232 -17.01 -5.41 -6.18
CA PRO A 232 -18.44 -5.63 -6.21
C PRO A 232 -18.79 -6.90 -7.00
N TRP A 233 -19.97 -7.43 -6.75
CA TRP A 233 -20.41 -8.71 -7.30
C TRP A 233 -20.45 -8.73 -8.85
N GLU A 234 -20.74 -7.60 -9.48
CA GLU A 234 -20.74 -7.45 -10.94
C GLU A 234 -19.39 -7.85 -11.54
N SER A 235 -18.30 -7.57 -10.84
CA SER A 235 -16.96 -7.92 -11.29
C SER A 235 -16.69 -9.44 -11.27
N TYR A 236 -17.40 -10.21 -10.42
CA TYR A 236 -17.36 -11.67 -10.40
C TYR A 236 -18.01 -12.25 -11.67
N THR A 237 -19.10 -11.63 -12.14
CA THR A 237 -19.83 -12.10 -13.33
C THR A 237 -18.97 -12.07 -14.61
N LYS A 238 -18.01 -11.14 -14.67
CA LYS A 238 -17.00 -11.04 -15.73
C LYS A 238 -15.89 -12.07 -15.51
N ALA A 239 -15.35 -12.13 -14.30
CA ALA A 239 -14.23 -13.02 -13.96
C ALA A 239 -14.56 -14.51 -14.13
N ARG A 240 -15.77 -14.94 -13.79
CA ARG A 240 -16.20 -16.34 -13.96
C ARG A 240 -16.15 -16.85 -15.40
N ARG A 241 -16.16 -15.95 -16.40
CA ARG A 241 -16.09 -16.32 -17.82
C ARG A 241 -14.67 -16.68 -18.27
N MET A 242 -13.68 -16.47 -17.42
CA MET A 242 -12.26 -16.66 -17.75
C MET A 242 -11.79 -18.12 -17.65
N SER A 243 -12.54 -19.00 -16.96
CA SER A 243 -12.22 -20.42 -16.82
C SER A 243 -13.46 -21.23 -16.41
N THR A 244 -13.52 -22.51 -16.79
CA THR A 244 -14.58 -23.45 -16.39
C THR A 244 -14.63 -23.62 -14.88
N THR A 245 -13.48 -23.77 -14.22
CA THR A 245 -13.39 -23.89 -12.75
C THR A 245 -13.96 -22.66 -12.04
N LEU A 246 -13.66 -21.44 -12.52
CA LEU A 246 -14.21 -20.21 -11.93
C LEU A 246 -15.72 -20.09 -12.15
N LYS A 247 -16.22 -20.57 -13.29
CA LYS A 247 -17.66 -20.63 -13.58
C LYS A 247 -18.38 -21.60 -12.63
N GLU A 248 -17.82 -22.77 -12.40
CA GLU A 248 -18.36 -23.77 -11.47
C GLU A 248 -18.34 -23.23 -10.04
N ASN A 249 -17.20 -22.71 -9.58
CA ASN A 249 -17.07 -22.15 -8.24
C ASN A 249 -18.02 -20.97 -8.01
N TYR A 250 -18.15 -20.06 -8.99
CA TYR A 250 -19.11 -18.95 -8.91
C TYR A 250 -20.54 -19.42 -8.61
N SER A 251 -20.98 -20.55 -9.16
CA SER A 251 -22.33 -21.08 -8.91
C SER A 251 -22.54 -21.63 -7.50
N LYS A 252 -21.44 -21.90 -6.77
CA LYS A 252 -21.45 -22.43 -5.39
C LYS A 252 -21.36 -21.33 -4.33
N LEU A 253 -21.04 -20.09 -4.71
CA LEU A 253 -20.84 -18.99 -3.76
C LEU A 253 -22.17 -18.53 -3.16
N LEU A 254 -22.25 -18.54 -1.82
CA LEU A 254 -23.40 -18.05 -1.07
C LEU A 254 -23.10 -16.69 -0.45
N LEU A 255 -21.91 -16.51 0.08
CA LEU A 255 -21.43 -15.26 0.66
C LEU A 255 -21.33 -14.17 -0.41
N ARG A 256 -21.77 -12.96 -0.08
CA ARG A 256 -21.72 -11.79 -0.97
C ARG A 256 -20.87 -10.68 -0.36
N PRO A 257 -20.20 -9.83 -1.18
CA PRO A 257 -19.35 -8.75 -0.70
C PRO A 257 -20.02 -7.84 0.34
N GLU A 258 -21.32 -7.60 0.21
CA GLU A 258 -22.12 -6.77 1.12
C GLU A 258 -22.15 -7.35 2.54
N ARG A 259 -21.98 -8.67 2.67
CA ARG A 259 -21.95 -9.40 3.95
C ARG A 259 -20.55 -9.63 4.50
N PHE A 260 -19.47 -9.21 3.81
CA PHE A 260 -18.12 -9.37 4.34
C PHE A 260 -17.92 -8.65 5.68
N GLY A 261 -18.62 -7.53 5.91
CA GLY A 261 -18.59 -6.84 7.21
C GLY A 261 -19.20 -7.62 8.37
N GLU A 262 -20.13 -8.55 8.12
CA GLU A 262 -20.63 -9.49 9.14
C GLU A 262 -19.55 -10.52 9.48
N VAL A 263 -18.99 -11.18 8.45
CA VAL A 263 -17.96 -12.21 8.63
C VAL A 263 -16.71 -11.64 9.31
N LEU A 264 -16.27 -10.44 8.94
CA LEU A 264 -15.14 -9.79 9.59
C LEU A 264 -15.41 -9.50 11.08
N ARG A 265 -16.64 -9.15 11.46
CA ARG A 265 -17.00 -8.98 12.88
C ARG A 265 -16.99 -10.31 13.62
N GLU A 266 -17.51 -11.38 13.01
CA GLU A 266 -17.46 -12.74 13.58
C GLU A 266 -16.03 -13.23 13.77
N VAL A 267 -15.11 -12.82 12.89
CA VAL A 267 -13.67 -13.10 13.01
C VAL A 267 -12.99 -12.36 14.18
N GLY A 268 -13.55 -11.23 14.63
CA GLY A 268 -13.02 -10.44 15.75
C GLY A 268 -12.62 -9.00 15.41
N PHE A 269 -12.87 -8.54 14.17
CA PHE A 269 -12.69 -7.13 13.84
C PHE A 269 -13.80 -6.27 14.45
N ALA A 270 -13.46 -5.03 14.81
CA ALA A 270 -14.48 -4.03 15.11
C ALA A 270 -15.34 -3.76 13.86
N GLY A 271 -16.53 -3.18 14.07
CA GLY A 271 -17.43 -2.83 12.97
C GLY A 271 -16.73 -1.99 11.89
N PRO A 272 -16.91 -2.31 10.59
CA PRO A 272 -16.18 -1.63 9.53
C PRO A 272 -16.55 -0.15 9.43
N VAL A 273 -15.56 0.72 9.26
CA VAL A 273 -15.75 2.14 8.91
C VAL A 273 -15.58 2.30 7.41
N ARG A 274 -16.59 2.91 6.76
CA ARG A 274 -16.58 3.17 5.32
C ARG A 274 -15.81 4.46 5.01
N MET A 275 -14.73 4.39 4.22
CA MET A 275 -13.82 5.52 3.97
C MET A 275 -13.91 6.15 2.56
N GLY A 276 -15.05 6.04 1.88
CA GLY A 276 -15.30 6.71 0.58
C GLY A 276 -15.14 5.81 -0.66
N CYS A 277 -14.81 6.40 -1.83
CA CYS A 277 -14.53 5.68 -3.08
C CYS A 277 -13.28 6.26 -3.77
N GLY A 278 -12.34 5.40 -4.18
CA GLY A 278 -10.99 5.78 -4.62
C GLY A 278 -10.62 5.24 -6.01
N GLY A 279 -11.58 4.74 -6.79
CA GLY A 279 -11.35 4.16 -8.12
C GLY A 279 -12.64 3.90 -8.91
N GLU A 280 -12.50 3.50 -10.19
CA GLU A 280 -13.59 3.28 -11.16
C GLU A 280 -14.48 2.04 -10.88
N GLY A 281 -14.45 1.51 -9.66
CA GLY A 281 -14.97 0.18 -9.34
C GLY A 281 -16.31 0.12 -8.62
N GLY A 282 -16.76 1.18 -7.95
CA GLY A 282 -18.02 1.14 -7.18
C GLY A 282 -17.91 0.37 -5.85
N GLU A 283 -18.04 1.16 -4.79
CA GLU A 283 -18.38 0.85 -3.39
C GLU A 283 -17.39 0.09 -2.46
N TYR A 284 -16.90 0.88 -1.47
CA TYR A 284 -16.45 0.55 -0.10
C TYR A 284 -14.96 0.31 0.16
N PHE A 285 -14.31 1.29 0.79
CA PHE A 285 -13.14 1.07 1.65
C PHE A 285 -13.63 0.62 3.01
N LEU A 286 -13.16 -0.52 3.50
CA LEU A 286 -13.34 -0.91 4.90
C LEU A 286 -12.01 -0.66 5.61
N ALA A 287 -11.94 0.38 6.43
CA ALA A 287 -10.93 0.43 7.48
C ALA A 287 -11.54 -0.27 8.70
N LEU A 288 -11.01 -1.43 9.04
CA LEU A 288 -11.43 -2.20 10.21
C LEU A 288 -10.32 -2.15 11.25
N LEU A 289 -10.63 -1.60 12.41
CA LEU A 289 -9.78 -1.74 13.58
C LEU A 289 -9.88 -3.19 14.06
N ALA A 290 -8.76 -3.89 14.23
CA ALA A 290 -8.73 -5.12 14.99
C ALA A 290 -9.01 -4.76 16.45
N SER A 291 -10.14 -5.23 16.99
CA SER A 291 -10.51 -4.92 18.37
C SER A 291 -9.47 -5.53 19.30
N VAL A 292 -9.07 -4.78 20.32
CA VAL A 292 -8.52 -5.40 21.53
C VAL A 292 -9.67 -6.23 22.08
N GLY A 293 -9.46 -7.53 22.28
CA GLY A 293 -10.48 -8.37 22.90
C GLY A 293 -10.88 -7.75 24.24
N PHE A 294 -12.15 -7.37 24.40
CA PHE A 294 -12.73 -7.31 25.73
C PHE A 294 -12.79 -8.74 26.21
N GLY A 295 -11.78 -9.15 27.00
CA GLY A 295 -11.91 -10.34 27.81
C GLY A 295 -13.17 -10.19 28.65
N PHE A 296 -14.13 -11.09 28.44
CA PHE A 296 -15.17 -11.33 29.42
C PHE A 296 -14.47 -11.88 30.67
N TYR A 297 -13.98 -11.00 31.54
CA TYR A 297 -13.85 -11.34 32.94
C TYR A 297 -15.28 -11.43 33.48
N SER A 298 -15.80 -12.64 33.52
CA SER A 298 -16.88 -13.00 34.42
C SER A 298 -16.39 -12.74 35.85
N LEU A 299 -16.61 -11.53 36.36
CA LEU A 299 -16.69 -11.31 37.80
C LEU A 299 -18.04 -11.89 38.23
N GLY A 300 -18.03 -13.21 38.48
CA GLY A 300 -19.04 -13.84 39.31
C GLY A 300 -18.74 -13.47 40.76
N ALA A 301 -19.59 -12.61 41.31
CA ALA A 301 -19.86 -12.56 42.75
C ALA A 301 -20.86 -13.68 43.10
#